data_AF-A0A9D9IDS0-F1
#
_entry.id   AF-A0A9D9IDS0-F1
#
_cell.length_a   1.000
_cell.length_b   1.000
_cell.length_c   1.000
_cell.angle_alpha   90.00
_cell.angle_beta   90.00
_cell.angle_gamma   90.00
#
_symmetry.space_group_name_H-M   'P 1'
#
loop_
_entity.id
_entity.type
_entity.pdbx_description
1 polymer ?
#
loop_
_entity_poly.entity_id
_entity_poly.type
_entity_poly.pdbx_seq_one_letter_code
_entity_poly.pdbx_strand_id
1 'polypeptide(L)' 'MARIAGVDLPNNKRGEIGLTYIFGIGRSSARKILSQLGIDFDTKVGDWNDEQIAGIRNVIAHEYKIEGE' A
#
# COMPACT_ATOMS: atom_id res chain seq x y z
N MET A 1 -12.23 -3.82 0.54
CA MET A 1 -11.89 -2.37 0.54
C MET A 1 -10.78 -2.20 1.55
N ALA A 2 -9.55 -2.05 1.09
CA ALA A 2 -8.41 -1.88 2.00
C ALA A 2 -8.26 -0.40 2.34
N ARG A 3 -8.47 -0.04 3.61
CA ARG A 3 -8.20 1.30 4.12
C ARG A 3 -6.81 1.35 4.74
N ILE A 4 -5.93 2.15 4.16
CA ILE A 4 -4.53 2.28 4.54
C ILE A 4 -4.22 3.77 4.66
N ALA A 5 -3.57 4.19 5.74
CA ALA A 5 -3.16 5.60 5.92
C ALA A 5 -4.34 6.59 5.85
N GLY A 6 -5.54 6.19 6.28
CA GLY A 6 -6.76 7.00 6.18
C GLY A 6 -7.38 7.08 4.78
N VAL A 7 -6.70 6.55 3.75
CA VAL A 7 -7.14 6.51 2.35
C VAL A 7 -7.77 5.16 2.00
N ASP A 8 -8.89 5.21 1.29
CA ASP A 8 -9.55 4.03 0.75
C ASP A 8 -8.96 3.67 -0.61
N LEU A 9 -8.30 2.51 -0.68
CA LEU A 9 -7.62 2.08 -1.91
C LEU A 9 -8.60 1.40 -2.88
N PRO A 10 -8.47 1.65 -4.20
CA PRO A 10 -9.31 1.01 -5.20
C PRO A 10 -9.00 -0.48 -5.35
N ASN A 11 -9.95 -1.35 -5.00
CA ASN A 11 -9.77 -2.82 -4.99
C ASN A 11 -9.41 -3.41 -6.37
N ASN A 12 -9.83 -2.78 -7.46
CA ASN A 12 -9.61 -3.29 -8.82
C ASN A 12 -8.27 -2.84 -9.45
N LYS A 13 -7.41 -2.16 -8.69
CA LYS A 13 -6.08 -1.75 -9.15
C LYS A 13 -5.00 -2.69 -8.60
N ARG A 14 -3.94 -2.84 -9.40
CA ARG A 14 -2.69 -3.47 -8.98
C ARG A 14 -2.12 -2.75 -7.77
N GLY A 15 -1.48 -3.50 -6.87
CA GLY A 15 -0.88 -2.98 -5.64
C GLY A 15 0.05 -1.77 -5.88
N GLU A 16 0.92 -1.86 -6.90
CA GLU A 16 1.88 -0.78 -7.19
C GLU A 16 1.21 0.55 -7.59
N ILE A 17 -0.02 0.50 -8.11
CA ILE A 17 -0.82 1.68 -8.46
C ILE A 17 -1.76 2.06 -7.32
N GLY A 18 -2.33 1.08 -6.62
CA GLY A 18 -3.19 1.30 -5.47
C GLY A 18 -2.50 2.17 -4.41
N LEU A 19 -1.27 1.81 -4.02
CA LEU A 19 -0.52 2.55 -3.01
C LEU A 19 -0.21 4.00 -3.41
N THR A 20 -0.16 4.32 -4.71
CA THR A 20 0.11 5.70 -5.18
C THR A 20 -1.02 6.68 -4.96
N TYR A 21 -2.19 6.20 -4.51
CA TYR A 21 -3.28 7.08 -4.06
C TYR A 21 -3.02 7.68 -2.68
N ILE A 22 -2.02 7.17 -1.95
CA ILE A 22 -1.59 7.72 -0.67
C ILE A 22 -0.62 8.85 -0.94
N PHE A 23 -0.90 10.04 -0.41
CA PHE A 23 -0.02 11.20 -0.54
C PHE A 23 1.38 10.89 0.02
N GLY A 24 2.43 11.24 -0.72
CA GLY A 24 3.81 10.92 -0.36
C GLY A 24 4.30 9.54 -0.84
N ILE A 25 3.40 8.67 -1.33
CA ILE A 25 3.76 7.36 -1.89
C ILE A 25 3.78 7.41 -3.42
N GLY A 26 4.99 7.44 -4.00
CA GLY A 26 5.18 7.28 -5.44
C GLY A 26 5.28 5.81 -5.87
N ARG A 27 5.29 5.56 -7.18
CA ARG A 27 5.42 4.20 -7.74
C ARG A 27 6.66 3.45 -7.25
N SER A 28 7.78 4.16 -7.11
CA SER A 28 9.04 3.59 -6.60
C SER A 28 8.91 3.14 -5.14
N SER A 29 8.29 3.96 -4.28
CA SER A 29 8.03 3.64 -2.87
C SER A 29 7.04 2.49 -2.75
N ALA A 30 5.96 2.50 -3.53
CA ALA A 30 4.98 1.42 -3.58
C ALA A 30 5.62 0.06 -3.89
N ARG A 31 6.50 0.00 -4.89
CA ARG A 31 7.24 -1.23 -5.22
C ARG A 31 8.19 -1.66 -4.11
N LYS A 32 8.86 -0.71 -3.44
CA LYS A 32 9.73 -1.03 -2.29
C LYS A 32 8.93 -1.67 -1.15
N ILE A 33 7.79 -1.06 -0.78
CA ILE A 33 6.89 -1.57 0.27
C ILE A 33 6.42 -2.98 -0.06
N LEU A 34 5.92 -3.20 -1.27
CA LEU A 34 5.44 -4.51 -1.71
C LEU A 34 6.57 -5.55 -1.75
N SER A 35 7.75 -5.17 -2.22
CA SER A 35 8.93 -6.06 -2.27
C SER A 35 9.43 -6.44 -0.87
N GLN A 36 9.38 -5.53 0.10
CA GLN A 36 9.78 -5.78 1.49
C GLN A 36 8.86 -6.79 2.18
N LEU A 37 7.59 -6.82 1.77
CA LEU A 37 6.56 -7.73 2.28
C LEU A 37 6.38 -8.99 1.43
N GLY A 38 7.16 -9.15 0.34
CA GLY A 38 7.04 -10.28 -0.57
C GLY A 38 5.71 -10.34 -1.33
N ILE A 39 5.04 -9.19 -1.51
CA ILE A 39 3.76 -9.08 -2.21
C ILE A 39 4.02 -8.81 -3.69
N ASP A 40 3.35 -9.57 -4.56
CA ASP A 40 3.45 -9.36 -6.00
C ASP A 40 2.82 -8.00 -6.40
N PHE A 41 3.51 -7.27 -7.28
CA PHE A 41 3.07 -5.96 -7.79
C PHE A 41 1.82 -6.06 -8.67
N ASP A 42 1.55 -7.24 -9.26
CA ASP A 42 0.37 -7.56 -10.05
C ASP A 42 -0.85 -7.92 -9.20
N THR A 43 -0.65 -8.32 -7.94
CA THR A 43 -1.78 -8.61 -7.02
C THR A 43 -2.64 -7.38 -6.87
N LYS A 44 -3.96 -7.54 -7.02
CA LYS A 44 -4.89 -6.44 -6.83
C LYS A 44 -5.04 -6.14 -5.35
N VAL A 45 -5.32 -4.88 -5.03
CA VAL A 45 -5.60 -4.44 -3.67
C VAL A 45 -6.73 -5.24 -3.01
N GLY A 46 -7.72 -5.66 -3.79
CA GLY A 46 -8.83 -6.49 -3.30
C GLY A 46 -8.45 -7.93 -2.96
N ASP A 47 -7.32 -8.42 -3.48
CA ASP A 47 -6.85 -9.80 -3.29
C ASP A 47 -5.82 -9.90 -2.16
N TRP A 48 -5.48 -8.78 -1.51
CA TRP A 48 -4.60 -8.79 -0.34
C TRP A 48 -5.28 -9.43 0.86
N ASN A 49 -4.52 -10.26 1.58
CA ASN A 49 -4.95 -10.80 2.86
C ASN A 49 -4.75 -9.79 4.00
N ASP A 50 -5.33 -10.06 5.17
CA ASP A 50 -5.27 -9.14 6.32
C ASP A 50 -3.83 -8.91 6.82
N GLU A 51 -2.96 -9.92 6.73
CA GLU A 51 -1.54 -9.82 7.13
C GLU A 51 -0.77 -8.88 6.20
N GLN A 52 -1.00 -8.97 4.89
CA GLN A 52 -0.43 -8.09 3.88
C GLN A 52 -0.89 -6.65 4.08
N ILE A 53 -2.18 -6.44 4.34
CA ILE A 53 -2.73 -5.10 4.61
C ILE A 53 -2.11 -4.51 5.89
N ALA A 54 -1.99 -5.31 6.95
CA ALA A 54 -1.36 -4.88 8.20
C ALA A 54 0.14 -4.57 8.02
N GLY A 55 0.86 -5.40 7.28
CA GLY A 55 2.27 -5.19 6.94
C GLY A 55 2.49 -3.89 6.16
N ILE A 56 1.70 -3.66 5.11
CA ILE A 56 1.75 -2.43 4.31
C ILE A 56 1.49 -1.21 5.19
N ARG A 57 0.48 -1.28 6.06
CA ARG A 57 0.14 -0.19 6.99
C ARG A 57 1.31 0.15 7.91
N ASN A 58 1.97 -0.85 8.49
CA ASN A 58 3.10 -0.65 9.38
C ASN A 58 4.30 -0.05 8.64
N VAL A 59 4.67 -0.57 7.47
CA VAL A 59 5.79 -0.02 6.68
C VAL A 59 5.52 1.44 6.32
N ILE A 60 4.30 1.77 5.88
CA ILE A 60 3.94 3.15 5.53
C ILE A 60 4.01 4.06 6.75
N ALA A 61 3.45 3.66 7.90
CA ALA A 61 3.45 4.49 9.11
C ALA A 61 4.87 4.74 9.67
N HIS A 62 5.78 3.77 9.55
CA HIS A 62 7.13 3.88 10.12
C HIS A 62 8.15 4.52 9.17
N GLU A 63 8.06 4.26 7.87
CA GLU A 63 9.10 4.65 6.91
C GLU A 63 8.71 5.86 6.04
N TYR A 64 7.41 6.20 5.95
CA TYR A 64 6.93 7.23 5.04
C TYR A 64 6.08 8.27 5.76
N LYS A 65 6.39 9.55 5.53
CA LYS A 65 5.54 10.64 6.01
C LYS A 65 4.34 10.81 5.06
N ILE A 66 3.16 10.48 5.57
CA ILE A 66 1.86 10.59 4.88
C ILE A 66 1.05 11.76 5.48
N GLU A 67 0.11 12.34 4.73
CA GLU A 67 -0.72 13.42 5.25
C GLU A 67 -1.63 12.93 6.39
N GLY A 68 -1.46 13.51 7.58
CA GLY A 68 -2.08 13.09 8.84
C GLY A 68 -1.18 13.25 10.07
N GLU A 69 0.15 13.43 9.87
CA GLU A 69 1.16 13.79 10.89
C GLU A 69 2.13 14.90 10.43
#